data_AF-O69745-F1
#
_entry.id   AF-O69745-F1
#
_cell.length_a   1.000
_cell.length_b   1.000
_cell.length_c   1.000
_cell.angle_alpha   90.00
_cell.angle_beta   90.00
_cell.angle_gamma   90.00
#
_symmetry.space_group_name_H-M   'P 1'
#
loop_
_entity.id
_entity.type
_entity.pdbx_description
1 polymer ?
#
loop_
_entity_poly.entity_id
_entity_poly.type
_entity_poly.pdbx_seq_one_letter_code
_entity_poly.pdbx_strand_id
1 'polypeptide(L)'
;KDIEVYNKKGELVGKSMTKAPMIDFSVVSRNGVAALVGDQYIVSVAHNVGYRDVDFGAEGSNPDQHRFSYKIAKRNNYKNDETHPYEKDYHNPRLHKFVTEAAPIDMTSDMDGNKYTDRTKYPERVRIGSGWQFWRNDQDKGDQVAGAYHYLTAGNTHNQGGAGGGWSSLSGDVRHAGNYGPIPIAAGSS
;
A
#
# COMPACT_ATOMS: atom_id res chain seq x y z
N LYS A 1 9.08 -16.94 -0.88
CA LYS A 1 9.62 -16.72 0.49
C LYS A 1 11.14 -16.63 0.38
N ASP A 2 11.78 -16.11 1.42
CA ASP A 2 13.24 -16.13 1.59
C ASP A 2 14.02 -15.52 0.42
N ILE A 3 13.55 -14.35 -0.03
CA ILE A 3 14.13 -13.65 -1.18
C ILE A 3 15.35 -12.87 -0.69
N GLU A 4 16.54 -13.25 -1.14
CA GLU A 4 17.78 -12.57 -0.79
C GLU A 4 17.86 -11.19 -1.45
N VAL A 5 18.20 -10.18 -0.64
CA VAL A 5 18.36 -8.80 -1.10
C VAL A 5 19.81 -8.39 -0.89
N TYR A 6 20.46 -8.03 -1.99
CA TYR A 6 21.84 -7.57 -2.01
C TYR A 6 21.91 -6.07 -2.28
N ASN A 7 22.90 -5.40 -1.68
CA ASN A 7 23.17 -4.00 -1.98
C ASN A 7 23.93 -3.86 -3.31
N LYS A 8 24.16 -2.62 -3.75
CA LYS A 8 24.87 -2.31 -5.00
C LYS A 8 26.34 -2.78 -5.04
N LYS A 9 26.92 -3.17 -3.88
CA LYS A 9 28.27 -3.74 -3.78
C LYS A 9 28.26 -5.28 -3.81
N GLY A 10 27.08 -5.91 -3.91
CA GLY A 10 26.94 -7.37 -3.88
C GLY A 10 26.93 -7.98 -2.47
N GLU A 11 26.80 -7.17 -1.42
CA GLU A 11 26.76 -7.65 -0.04
C GLU A 11 25.31 -7.93 0.36
N LEU A 12 25.09 -9.05 1.07
CA LEU A 12 23.75 -9.45 1.53
C LEU A 12 23.26 -8.48 2.62
N VAL A 13 22.13 -7.81 2.35
CA VAL A 13 21.44 -6.93 3.32
C VAL A 13 20.51 -7.75 4.22
N GLY A 14 19.85 -8.76 3.66
CA GLY A 14 18.97 -9.66 4.39
C GLY A 14 18.06 -10.47 3.47
N LYS A 15 17.11 -11.19 4.06
CA LYS A 15 16.07 -11.93 3.34
C LYS A 15 14.70 -11.28 3.55
N SER A 16 13.97 -11.07 2.46
CA SER A 16 12.59 -10.59 2.49
C SER A 16 11.61 -11.78 2.52
N MET A 17 10.45 -11.57 3.16
CA MET A 17 9.36 -12.56 3.21
C MET A 17 9.81 -13.91 3.78
N THR A 18 10.41 -13.87 4.97
CA THR A 18 10.93 -15.07 5.68
C THR A 18 9.84 -15.77 6.48
N LYS A 19 8.82 -15.03 6.92
CA LYS A 19 7.75 -15.56 7.79
C LYS A 19 6.38 -15.63 7.10
N ALA A 20 6.22 -15.02 5.91
CA ALA A 20 5.02 -15.10 5.09
C ALA A 20 5.39 -15.22 3.60
N PRO A 21 4.54 -15.83 2.74
CA PRO A 21 4.75 -15.78 1.29
C PRO A 21 4.65 -14.34 0.78
N MET A 22 5.20 -14.09 -0.41
CA MET A 22 5.08 -12.76 -1.04
C MET A 22 3.59 -12.47 -1.29
N ILE A 23 3.16 -11.25 -0.99
CA ILE A 23 1.80 -10.80 -1.23
C ILE A 23 1.50 -10.74 -2.74
N ASP A 24 0.25 -11.01 -3.10
CA ASP A 24 -0.27 -10.70 -4.42
C ASP A 24 -0.72 -9.23 -4.46
N PHE A 25 0.04 -8.39 -5.16
CA PHE A 25 -0.29 -6.97 -5.32
C PHE A 25 -1.29 -6.68 -6.46
N SER A 26 -1.80 -7.69 -7.17
CA SER A 26 -2.80 -7.50 -8.24
C SER A 26 -4.10 -6.84 -7.75
N VAL A 27 -4.38 -6.93 -6.44
CA VAL A 27 -5.50 -6.25 -5.76
C VAL A 27 -5.34 -4.74 -5.70
N VAL A 28 -4.15 -4.21 -5.96
CA VAL A 28 -3.89 -2.77 -5.95
C VAL A 28 -4.13 -2.20 -7.34
N SER A 29 -4.95 -1.15 -7.39
CA SER A 29 -5.18 -0.38 -8.62
C SER A 29 -3.85 0.08 -9.21
N ARG A 30 -3.74 0.11 -10.55
CA ARG A 30 -2.46 0.43 -11.20
C ARG A 30 -1.95 1.84 -10.92
N ASN A 31 -2.85 2.76 -10.59
CA ASN A 31 -2.52 4.12 -10.14
C ASN A 31 -2.16 4.21 -8.65
N GLY A 32 -2.09 3.08 -7.93
CA GLY A 32 -1.55 2.97 -6.59
C GLY A 32 -2.34 3.62 -5.45
N VAL A 33 -3.57 4.11 -5.70
CA VAL A 33 -4.34 4.86 -4.70
C VAL A 33 -5.46 4.06 -4.02
N ALA A 34 -5.77 2.88 -4.53
CA ALA A 34 -6.86 2.04 -4.02
C ALA A 34 -6.55 0.55 -4.06
N ALA A 35 -7.14 -0.21 -3.14
CA ALA A 35 -7.06 -1.67 -3.09
C ALA A 35 -8.46 -2.31 -3.12
N LEU A 36 -8.58 -3.47 -3.76
CA LEU A 36 -9.82 -4.25 -3.91
C LEU A 36 -10.14 -5.05 -2.64
N VAL A 37 -11.27 -4.76 -2.00
CA VAL A 37 -11.72 -5.37 -0.72
C VAL A 37 -13.08 -6.08 -0.83
N GLY A 38 -13.67 -6.09 -2.02
CA GLY A 38 -14.80 -6.93 -2.41
C GLY A 38 -14.96 -6.89 -3.92
N ASP A 39 -15.76 -7.78 -4.50
CA ASP A 39 -15.85 -7.97 -5.97
C ASP A 39 -16.12 -6.67 -6.75
N GLN A 40 -16.80 -5.69 -6.13
CA GLN A 40 -17.08 -4.37 -6.70
C GLN A 40 -16.74 -3.22 -5.74
N TYR A 41 -15.86 -3.42 -4.77
CA TYR A 41 -15.56 -2.43 -3.73
C TYR A 41 -14.05 -2.25 -3.56
N ILE A 42 -13.63 -0.99 -3.54
CA ILE A 42 -12.26 -0.59 -3.23
C ILE A 42 -12.20 0.22 -1.95
N VAL A 43 -11.03 0.32 -1.34
CA VAL A 43 -10.74 1.20 -0.20
C VAL A 43 -9.66 2.20 -0.56
N SER A 44 -9.80 3.45 -0.09
CA SER A 44 -8.83 4.54 -0.28
C SER A 44 -9.14 5.67 0.72
N VAL A 45 -8.45 6.81 0.60
CA VAL A 45 -8.65 8.01 1.43
C VAL A 45 -9.59 9.01 0.75
N ALA A 46 -10.44 9.68 1.52
CA ALA A 46 -11.52 10.53 1.00
C ALA A 46 -11.01 11.81 0.31
N HIS A 47 -9.82 12.29 0.70
CA HIS A 47 -9.21 13.45 0.04
C HIS A 47 -8.80 13.19 -1.42
N ASN A 48 -8.76 11.93 -1.87
CA ASN A 48 -8.58 11.57 -3.28
C ASN A 48 -9.86 11.82 -4.08
N VAL A 49 -10.24 13.08 -4.24
CA VAL A 49 -11.50 13.50 -4.87
C VAL A 49 -11.47 13.42 -6.40
N GLY A 50 -10.28 13.35 -7.01
CA GLY A 50 -10.09 13.49 -8.46
C GLY A 50 -10.37 12.23 -9.28
N TYR A 51 -9.91 11.05 -8.83
CA TYR A 51 -10.01 9.81 -9.61
C TYR A 51 -11.46 9.33 -9.72
N ARG A 52 -11.88 8.92 -10.92
CA ARG A 52 -13.26 8.49 -11.22
C ARG A 52 -13.37 7.02 -11.61
N ASP A 53 -12.24 6.37 -11.78
CA ASP A 53 -12.10 4.98 -12.21
C ASP A 53 -10.74 4.43 -11.77
N VAL A 54 -10.63 3.11 -11.79
CA VAL A 54 -9.41 2.34 -11.55
C VAL A 54 -9.31 1.20 -12.56
N ASP A 55 -8.09 0.74 -12.85
CA ASP A 55 -7.81 -0.49 -13.58
C ASP A 55 -6.88 -1.40 -12.77
N PHE A 56 -6.91 -2.70 -13.07
CA PHE A 56 -6.15 -3.76 -12.39
C PHE A 56 -5.33 -4.59 -13.39
N GLY A 57 -4.48 -5.49 -12.86
CA GLY A 57 -3.63 -6.38 -13.65
C GLY A 57 -2.22 -5.83 -13.90
N ALA A 58 -1.52 -6.46 -14.85
CA ALA A 58 -0.10 -6.20 -15.13
C ALA A 58 0.18 -4.79 -15.70
N GLU A 59 1.44 -4.39 -15.64
CA GLU A 59 1.92 -3.17 -16.29
C GLU A 59 2.04 -3.29 -17.82
N GLY A 60 2.25 -2.14 -18.47
CA GLY A 60 2.50 -2.06 -19.91
C GLY A 60 1.28 -1.70 -20.76
N SER A 61 1.48 -1.80 -22.07
CA SER A 61 0.56 -1.39 -23.14
C SER A 61 0.26 -2.53 -24.13
N ASN A 62 0.53 -3.78 -23.75
CA ASN A 62 0.19 -4.94 -24.58
C ASN A 62 -1.33 -4.95 -24.85
N PRO A 63 -1.78 -4.84 -26.12
CA PRO A 63 -3.20 -4.80 -26.44
C PRO A 63 -3.97 -6.06 -26.01
N ASP A 64 -3.30 -7.21 -25.95
CA ASP A 64 -3.92 -8.49 -25.58
C ASP A 64 -4.36 -8.52 -24.11
N GLN A 65 -3.90 -7.57 -23.29
CA GLN A 65 -4.32 -7.45 -21.90
C GLN A 65 -5.79 -7.00 -21.76
N HIS A 66 -6.34 -6.32 -22.78
CA HIS A 66 -7.72 -5.81 -22.78
C HIS A 66 -8.14 -5.12 -21.46
N ARG A 67 -7.26 -4.24 -20.94
CA ARG A 67 -7.48 -3.57 -19.65
C ARG A 67 -8.85 -2.90 -19.57
N PHE A 68 -9.55 -3.16 -18.47
CA PHE A 68 -10.88 -2.62 -18.21
C PHE A 68 -10.84 -1.45 -17.21
N SER A 69 -11.53 -0.35 -17.54
CA SER A 69 -11.68 0.80 -16.65
C SER A 69 -12.92 0.64 -15.77
N TYR A 70 -12.70 0.36 -14.49
CA TYR A 70 -13.75 0.22 -13.47
C TYR A 70 -14.14 1.59 -12.92
N LYS A 71 -15.21 2.18 -13.47
CA LYS A 71 -15.80 3.43 -13.01
C LYS A 71 -16.39 3.35 -11.59
N ILE A 72 -16.21 4.42 -10.82
CA ILE A 72 -16.81 4.62 -9.51
C ILE A 72 -18.26 5.08 -9.69
N ALA A 73 -19.19 4.28 -9.20
CA ALA A 73 -20.61 4.63 -9.16
C ALA A 73 -20.96 5.45 -7.91
N LYS A 74 -20.30 5.17 -6.78
CA LYS A 74 -20.52 5.85 -5.49
C LYS A 74 -19.25 5.80 -4.66
N ARG A 75 -18.81 6.93 -4.10
CA ARG A 75 -17.57 6.98 -3.28
C ARG A 75 -17.73 6.36 -1.88
N ASN A 76 -18.91 6.49 -1.27
CA ASN A 76 -19.14 6.12 0.13
C ASN A 76 -18.09 6.76 1.07
N ASN A 77 -17.95 8.09 1.00
CA ASN A 77 -17.10 8.83 1.93
C ASN A 77 -17.60 8.63 3.36
N TYR A 78 -16.67 8.33 4.25
CA TYR A 78 -16.95 8.15 5.66
C TYR A 78 -17.50 9.44 6.27
N LYS A 79 -18.49 9.29 7.15
CA LYS A 79 -19.05 10.40 7.92
C LYS A 79 -18.81 10.09 9.38
N ASN A 80 -18.07 10.98 10.03
CA ASN A 80 -17.85 10.88 11.46
C ASN A 80 -19.13 11.32 12.20
N ASP A 81 -19.63 10.45 13.07
CA ASP A 81 -20.77 10.70 13.98
C ASP A 81 -20.64 9.81 15.24
N GLU A 82 -21.62 9.88 16.15
CA GLU A 82 -21.60 9.15 17.42
C GLU A 82 -21.44 7.62 17.25
N THR A 83 -21.92 7.06 16.14
CA THR A 83 -21.82 5.63 15.81
C THR A 83 -20.66 5.31 14.86
N HIS A 84 -19.99 6.34 14.34
CA HIS A 84 -18.90 6.26 13.38
C HIS A 84 -17.70 7.11 13.86
N PRO A 85 -16.99 6.71 14.93
CA PRO A 85 -16.08 7.61 15.65
C PRO A 85 -14.72 7.87 14.97
N TYR A 86 -14.39 7.20 13.87
CA TYR A 86 -13.07 7.29 13.22
C TYR A 86 -12.89 8.53 12.32
N GLU A 87 -11.64 8.78 11.92
CA GLU A 87 -11.26 9.88 11.04
C GLU A 87 -12.03 9.88 9.71
N LYS A 88 -12.41 11.07 9.25
CA LYS A 88 -13.24 11.25 8.04
C LYS A 88 -12.52 10.99 6.72
N ASP A 89 -11.19 10.87 6.75
CA ASP A 89 -10.38 10.72 5.54
C ASP A 89 -10.32 9.27 5.05
N TYR A 90 -11.50 8.69 4.81
CA TYR A 90 -11.71 7.32 4.37
C TYR A 90 -12.90 7.24 3.42
N HIS A 91 -12.81 6.42 2.39
CA HIS A 91 -13.98 6.06 1.58
C HIS A 91 -13.92 4.60 1.13
N ASN A 92 -15.10 4.03 0.85
CA ASN A 92 -15.23 2.67 0.30
C ASN A 92 -15.97 2.69 -1.05
N PRO A 93 -15.33 3.14 -2.15
CA PRO A 93 -16.01 3.30 -3.42
C PRO A 93 -16.58 2.00 -3.98
N ARG A 94 -17.82 2.08 -4.46
CA ARG A 94 -18.48 1.05 -5.26
C ARG A 94 -18.15 1.23 -6.74
N LEU A 95 -17.69 0.17 -7.36
CA LEU A 95 -17.43 0.06 -8.79
C LEU A 95 -18.70 -0.32 -9.56
N HIS A 96 -18.79 0.13 -10.81
CA HIS A 96 -19.94 -0.15 -11.68
C HIS A 96 -19.98 -1.59 -12.24
N LYS A 97 -18.90 -2.36 -12.07
CA LYS A 97 -18.72 -3.74 -12.53
C LYS A 97 -17.91 -4.54 -11.51
N PHE A 98 -18.04 -5.85 -11.58
CA PHE A 98 -17.23 -6.78 -10.77
C PHE A 98 -15.83 -6.87 -11.37
N VAL A 99 -14.81 -6.80 -10.53
CA VAL A 99 -13.41 -6.97 -10.92
C VAL A 99 -13.14 -8.44 -11.16
N THR A 100 -12.39 -8.74 -12.22
CA THR A 100 -12.14 -10.13 -12.67
C THR A 100 -10.66 -10.50 -12.72
N GLU A 101 -9.78 -9.51 -12.71
CA GLU A 101 -8.33 -9.64 -12.84
C GLU A 101 -7.65 -10.04 -11.52
N ALA A 102 -8.32 -9.83 -10.39
CA ALA A 102 -7.80 -10.13 -9.06
C ALA A 102 -8.93 -10.55 -8.11
N ALA A 103 -8.64 -11.48 -7.19
CA ALA A 103 -9.52 -11.79 -6.08
C ALA A 103 -9.37 -10.72 -4.99
N PRO A 104 -10.47 -10.23 -4.37
CA PRO A 104 -10.38 -9.25 -3.30
C PRO A 104 -9.56 -9.74 -2.10
N ILE A 105 -8.90 -8.81 -1.40
CA ILE A 105 -8.19 -9.12 -0.14
C ILE A 105 -9.08 -8.82 1.06
N ASP A 106 -8.99 -9.67 2.09
CA ASP A 106 -9.69 -9.45 3.34
C ASP A 106 -9.15 -8.23 4.11
N MET A 107 -10.06 -7.54 4.80
CA MET A 107 -9.72 -6.46 5.71
C MET A 107 -9.47 -7.00 7.12
N THR A 108 -8.52 -6.40 7.83
CA THR A 108 -8.38 -6.65 9.26
C THR A 108 -9.59 -6.09 10.01
N SER A 109 -10.09 -6.81 11.00
CA SER A 109 -11.35 -6.47 11.68
C SER A 109 -11.19 -5.56 12.91
N ASP A 110 -9.96 -5.34 13.39
CA ASP A 110 -9.72 -4.60 14.61
C ASP A 110 -9.26 -3.18 14.35
N MET A 111 -9.80 -2.23 15.11
CA MET A 111 -9.47 -0.82 14.97
C MET A 111 -8.43 -0.36 15.98
N ASP A 112 -8.07 -1.16 16.98
CA ASP A 112 -6.97 -0.84 17.88
C ASP A 112 -5.63 -1.15 17.21
N GLY A 113 -4.92 -0.10 16.78
CA GLY A 113 -3.62 -0.20 16.13
C GLY A 113 -2.56 -0.96 16.95
N ASN A 114 -2.73 -1.03 18.29
CA ASN A 114 -1.79 -1.73 19.17
C ASN A 114 -1.80 -3.25 18.94
N LYS A 115 -2.91 -3.82 18.48
CA LYS A 115 -2.99 -5.27 18.21
C LYS A 115 -2.01 -5.70 17.13
N TYR A 116 -1.70 -4.81 16.19
CA TYR A 116 -0.79 -5.10 15.08
C TYR A 116 0.70 -4.90 15.42
N THR A 117 1.03 -4.62 16.68
CA THR A 117 2.42 -4.52 17.14
C THR A 117 3.05 -5.87 17.50
N ASP A 118 2.25 -6.90 17.75
CA ASP A 118 2.73 -8.26 18.04
C ASP A 118 3.33 -8.88 16.77
N ARG A 119 4.66 -8.87 16.69
CA ARG A 119 5.44 -9.40 15.55
C ARG A 119 5.50 -10.92 15.50
N THR A 120 5.01 -11.61 16.52
CA THR A 120 4.82 -13.06 16.45
C THR A 120 3.57 -13.37 15.65
N LYS A 121 2.50 -12.59 15.88
CA LYS A 121 1.23 -12.71 15.15
C LYS A 121 1.23 -12.02 13.78
N TYR A 122 1.88 -10.87 13.67
CA TYR A 122 1.99 -10.07 12.44
C TYR A 122 3.47 -9.88 12.05
N PRO A 123 4.12 -10.95 11.57
CA PRO A 123 5.57 -10.97 11.37
C PRO A 123 6.07 -10.20 10.14
N GLU A 124 5.23 -10.02 9.13
CA GLU A 124 5.56 -9.35 7.87
C GLU A 124 4.54 -8.23 7.62
N ARG A 125 5.01 -7.08 7.17
CA ARG A 125 4.14 -5.93 6.85
C ARG A 125 4.70 -5.15 5.68
N VAL A 126 3.88 -4.97 4.65
CA VAL A 126 4.25 -4.40 3.35
C VAL A 126 3.33 -3.26 2.97
N ARG A 127 3.81 -2.41 2.07
CA ARG A 127 2.99 -1.39 1.41
C ARG A 127 3.45 -1.19 -0.02
N ILE A 128 2.60 -0.55 -0.81
CA ILE A 128 2.82 -0.21 -2.21
C ILE A 128 2.10 1.11 -2.51
N GLY A 129 2.62 1.89 -3.46
CA GLY A 129 1.94 3.08 -3.95
C GLY A 129 2.74 3.81 -5.02
N SER A 130 2.14 4.85 -5.59
CA SER A 130 2.72 5.65 -6.67
C SER A 130 2.78 7.14 -6.28
N GLY A 131 3.22 7.44 -5.06
CA GLY A 131 3.48 8.83 -4.65
C GLY A 131 4.64 9.45 -5.42
N TRP A 132 5.07 10.65 -5.02
CA TRP A 132 6.35 11.20 -5.48
C TRP A 132 7.49 10.24 -5.14
N GLN A 133 8.36 10.00 -6.10
CA GLN A 133 9.39 8.97 -5.99
C GLN A 133 10.72 9.60 -5.64
N PHE A 134 11.30 9.14 -4.54
CA PHE A 134 12.59 9.58 -4.05
C PHE A 134 13.47 8.37 -3.74
N TRP A 135 14.76 8.53 -3.97
CA TRP A 135 15.79 7.68 -3.36
C TRP A 135 16.59 8.50 -2.36
N ARG A 136 17.10 7.87 -1.31
CA ARG A 136 17.99 8.54 -0.34
C ARG A 136 19.38 7.92 -0.39
N ASN A 137 20.39 8.77 -0.37
CA ASN A 137 21.78 8.33 -0.26
C ASN A 137 22.19 8.09 1.21
N ASP A 138 23.42 7.62 1.43
CA ASP A 138 23.95 7.31 2.76
C ASP A 138 24.02 8.51 3.70
N GLN A 139 23.94 9.75 3.17
CA GLN A 139 23.89 11.00 3.96
C GLN A 139 22.46 11.49 4.22
N ASP A 140 21.45 10.64 3.97
CA ASP A 140 20.03 10.95 4.11
C ASP A 140 19.52 12.07 3.19
N LYS A 141 20.27 12.39 2.13
CA LYS A 141 19.82 13.35 1.13
C LYS A 141 18.97 12.61 0.10
N GLY A 142 17.74 13.11 -0.08
CA GLY A 142 16.79 12.56 -1.03
C GLY A 142 16.84 13.32 -2.35
N ASP A 143 16.96 12.60 -3.47
CA ASP A 143 16.67 13.18 -4.78
C ASP A 143 15.35 12.64 -5.31
N GLN A 144 14.57 13.52 -5.93
CA GLN A 144 13.34 13.14 -6.59
C GLN A 144 13.68 12.53 -7.96
N VAL A 145 13.19 11.33 -8.22
CA VAL A 145 13.45 10.59 -9.46
C VAL A 145 12.22 10.51 -10.37
N ALA A 146 11.02 10.70 -9.84
CA ALA A 146 9.79 10.81 -10.63
C ALA A 146 8.69 11.56 -9.87
N GLY A 147 7.71 12.08 -10.63
CA GLY A 147 6.49 12.65 -10.09
C GLY A 147 5.54 11.60 -9.50
N ALA A 148 4.45 12.04 -8.88
CA ALA A 148 3.38 11.16 -8.45
C ALA A 148 2.64 10.52 -9.64
N TYR A 149 2.10 9.32 -9.44
CA TYR A 149 1.27 8.54 -10.36
C TYR A 149 1.98 8.03 -11.63
N HIS A 150 3.32 8.06 -11.67
CA HIS A 150 4.10 7.54 -12.80
C HIS A 150 4.27 6.02 -12.78
N TYR A 151 4.65 5.45 -11.64
CA TYR A 151 4.83 4.01 -11.45
C TYR A 151 4.67 3.63 -9.97
N LEU A 152 4.53 2.34 -9.70
CA LEU A 152 4.38 1.78 -8.36
C LEU A 152 5.76 1.44 -7.76
N THR A 153 5.94 1.79 -6.48
CA THR A 153 7.06 1.34 -5.66
C THR A 153 6.51 0.63 -4.44
N ALA A 154 7.08 -0.54 -4.11
CA ALA A 154 6.65 -1.39 -3.01
C ALA A 154 7.83 -1.82 -2.13
N GLY A 155 7.53 -2.23 -0.91
CA GLY A 155 8.51 -2.73 0.05
C GLY A 155 7.89 -3.02 1.40
N ASN A 156 8.72 -3.44 2.35
CA ASN A 156 8.24 -3.56 3.72
C ASN A 156 7.99 -2.18 4.33
N THR A 157 7.09 -2.11 5.30
CA THR A 157 6.88 -0.85 6.04
C THR A 157 8.03 -0.59 7.00
N HIS A 158 8.16 0.65 7.45
CA HIS A 158 8.92 0.97 8.66
C HIS A 158 8.32 0.34 9.92
N ASN A 159 9.08 0.42 11.00
CA ASN A 159 8.62 0.05 12.33
C ASN A 159 7.43 0.92 12.74
N GLN A 160 6.53 0.34 13.53
CA GLN A 160 5.43 1.10 14.12
C GLN A 160 5.97 1.86 15.33
N GLY A 161 5.75 3.18 15.35
CA GLY A 161 6.16 4.07 16.43
C GLY A 161 5.05 4.31 17.45
N GLY A 162 3.82 4.57 16.97
CA GLY A 162 2.64 4.80 17.79
C GLY A 162 1.38 4.18 17.18
N ALA A 163 0.37 3.96 18.01
CA ALA A 163 -0.94 3.48 17.59
C ALA A 163 -2.04 3.86 18.58
N GLY A 164 -3.27 3.83 18.10
CA GLY A 164 -4.48 4.08 18.89
C GLY A 164 -5.74 3.82 18.07
N GLY A 165 -6.90 4.19 18.62
CA GLY A 165 -8.22 3.92 18.02
C GLY A 165 -8.35 4.40 16.57
N GLY A 166 -8.18 3.47 15.63
CA GLY A 166 -8.27 3.66 14.18
C GLY A 166 -6.97 4.08 13.48
N TRP A 167 -5.82 4.14 14.17
CA TRP A 167 -4.58 4.63 13.56
C TRP A 167 -3.31 3.91 14.03
N SER A 168 -2.30 3.94 13.16
CA SER A 168 -0.92 3.53 13.46
C SER A 168 0.05 4.42 12.71
N SER A 169 1.15 4.83 13.35
CA SER A 169 2.21 5.62 12.72
C SER A 169 3.42 4.75 12.40
N LEU A 170 3.94 4.92 11.19
CA LEU A 170 5.07 4.15 10.67
C LEU A 170 6.21 5.13 10.37
N SER A 171 7.33 4.97 11.06
CA SER A 171 8.46 5.88 10.91
C SER A 171 9.78 5.14 11.06
N GLY A 172 10.80 5.66 10.40
CA GLY A 172 12.13 5.08 10.42
C GLY A 172 12.98 5.62 9.29
N ASP A 173 14.16 5.04 9.18
CA ASP A 173 15.14 5.35 8.15
C ASP A 173 15.07 4.32 7.02
N VAL A 174 14.85 4.77 5.79
CA VAL A 174 14.72 3.91 4.61
C VAL A 174 16.04 3.24 4.20
N ARG A 175 17.17 3.71 4.73
CA ARG A 175 18.51 3.20 4.42
C ARG A 175 18.86 1.92 5.19
N HIS A 176 18.11 1.62 6.26
CA HIS A 176 18.41 0.53 7.18
C HIS A 176 17.28 -0.50 7.22
N ALA A 177 17.64 -1.79 7.24
CA ALA A 177 16.67 -2.86 7.40
C ALA A 177 15.79 -2.64 8.65
N GLY A 178 14.49 -2.87 8.50
CA GLY A 178 13.51 -2.73 9.57
C GLY A 178 13.08 -4.07 10.15
N ASN A 179 12.16 -4.01 11.12
CA ASN A 179 11.58 -5.19 11.75
C ASN A 179 10.82 -6.12 10.79
N TYR A 180 10.43 -5.60 9.63
CA TYR A 180 9.61 -6.27 8.62
C TYR A 180 10.38 -6.58 7.34
N GLY A 181 11.69 -6.35 7.30
CA GLY A 181 12.53 -6.73 6.15
C GLY A 181 13.58 -5.71 5.73
N PRO A 182 14.40 -6.07 4.73
CA PRO A 182 15.57 -5.32 4.29
C PRO A 182 15.29 -4.17 3.33
N ILE A 183 14.04 -4.00 2.87
CA ILE A 183 13.65 -3.01 1.83
C ILE A 183 12.51 -2.10 2.32
N PRO A 184 12.74 -1.30 3.37
CA PRO A 184 11.73 -0.40 3.89
C PRO A 184 11.40 0.72 2.89
N ILE A 185 10.12 1.09 2.79
CA ILE A 185 9.68 2.25 2.01
C ILE A 185 8.83 3.24 2.82
N ALA A 186 9.12 4.53 2.68
CA ALA A 186 8.38 5.63 3.28
C ALA A 186 7.35 6.22 2.31
N ALA A 187 6.29 6.85 2.84
CA ALA A 187 5.37 7.61 2.00
C ALA A 187 6.03 8.93 1.62
N GLY A 188 6.07 9.27 0.34
CA GLY A 188 6.46 10.61 -0.10
C GLY A 188 5.32 11.57 0.19
N SER A 189 5.50 12.46 1.17
CA SER A 189 4.60 13.60 1.40
C SER A 189 5.09 14.82 0.63
N SER A 190 4.19 15.49 -0.07
CA SER A 190 4.31 16.91 -0.42
C SER A 190 3.82 17.77 0.74
#